data_AF-A0A2W4JXM1-F1
#
_entry.id   AF-A0A2W4JXM1-F1
#
_cell.length_a   1.000
_cell.length_b   1.000
_cell.length_c   1.000
_cell.angle_alpha   90.00
_cell.angle_beta   90.00
_cell.angle_gamma   90.00
#
_symmetry.space_group_name_H-M   'P 1'
#
loop_
_entity.id
_entity.type
_entity.pdbx_description
1 polymer ?
#
loop_
_entity_poly.entity_id
_entity_poly.type
_entity_poly.pdbx_seq_one_letter_code
_entity_poly.pdbx_strand_id
1 'polypeptide(L)'
;MHSYRLGAIGIVTTFFIIIFSTVLLPMVLFNPTDKEHRSNDYTKVASNVADAARGRKIYVREGCFYCHTQFTRLQDRGYGPLVKAGDYIWETPHQLGTARTGPDLTNEGGRMASEWQKAHLIQPRAVKPGSIMPSFSYLSERDMNDLVAYLQCLGNGRHVKDFVEAPDEYRTTTPAGVALHNRKTVDTNASASANAGRGIYTQNCAVCHGLNGYGEGPNALSLEKKPPNFSRPYYKQYSDEFWFYRVSEGIVGTRMPRWAETLTEEQRWYLVAYLKTLPQDREVTINSINQIDKVEDIHLPKLSNQQYEPHHGGHGHHSESDNMSPSEHQMPQQSTPSSPKGTESSSNTDPAGTKEGGH
;
A
#
# COMPACT_ATOMS: atom_id res chain seq x y z
N MET A 1 -11.35 -23.03 -60.86
CA MET A 1 -11.25 -21.69 -60.25
C MET A 1 -12.47 -21.27 -59.43
N HIS A 2 -13.70 -21.70 -59.78
CA HIS A 2 -14.92 -21.27 -59.09
C HIS A 2 -15.07 -21.84 -57.65
N SER A 3 -14.70 -23.10 -57.44
CA SER A 3 -14.75 -23.79 -56.13
C SER A 3 -13.86 -23.14 -55.05
N TYR A 4 -12.64 -22.74 -55.42
CA TYR A 4 -11.72 -22.06 -54.49
C TYR A 4 -12.21 -20.66 -54.07
N ARG A 5 -12.92 -19.95 -54.96
CA ARG A 5 -13.52 -18.65 -54.64
C ARG A 5 -14.65 -18.77 -53.63
N LEU A 6 -15.52 -19.79 -53.78
CA LEU A 6 -16.58 -20.09 -52.81
C LEU A 6 -16.03 -20.46 -51.44
N GLY A 7 -14.98 -21.29 -51.40
CA GLY A 7 -14.29 -21.63 -50.15
C GLY A 7 -13.64 -20.42 -49.46
N ALA A 8 -12.96 -19.56 -50.24
CA ALA A 8 -12.33 -18.35 -49.72
C ALA A 8 -13.35 -17.35 -49.15
N ILE A 9 -14.49 -17.16 -49.83
CA ILE A 9 -15.58 -16.30 -49.34
C ILE A 9 -16.13 -16.84 -48.02
N GLY A 10 -16.39 -18.16 -47.94
CA GLY A 10 -16.87 -18.79 -46.71
C GLY A 10 -15.94 -18.54 -45.52
N ILE A 11 -14.63 -18.72 -45.70
CA ILE A 11 -13.62 -18.48 -44.66
C ILE A 11 -13.61 -17.02 -44.20
N VAL A 12 -13.62 -16.07 -45.14
CA VAL A 12 -13.62 -14.64 -44.84
C VAL A 12 -14.90 -14.22 -44.12
N THR A 13 -16.06 -14.68 -44.58
CA THR A 13 -17.35 -14.40 -43.94
C THR A 13 -17.40 -14.95 -42.52
N THR A 14 -16.97 -16.20 -42.30
CA THR A 14 -16.91 -16.78 -40.96
C THR A 14 -15.95 -16.01 -40.04
N PHE A 15 -14.79 -15.61 -40.54
CA PHE A 15 -13.83 -14.77 -39.80
C PHE A 15 -14.46 -13.45 -39.34
N PHE A 16 -15.13 -12.73 -40.24
CA PHE A 16 -15.79 -11.47 -39.89
C PHE A 16 -17.02 -11.66 -38.99
N ILE A 17 -17.78 -12.75 -39.13
CA ILE A 17 -18.88 -13.07 -38.21
C ILE A 17 -18.33 -13.34 -36.80
N ILE A 18 -17.24 -14.07 -36.68
CA ILE A 18 -16.60 -14.34 -35.38
C ILE A 18 -16.06 -13.04 -34.78
N ILE A 19 -15.35 -12.20 -35.53
CA ILE A 19 -14.90 -10.90 -35.04
C ILE A 19 -16.08 -10.02 -34.65
N PHE A 20 -17.13 -9.99 -35.47
CA PHE A 20 -18.32 -9.21 -35.17
C PHE A 20 -18.97 -9.69 -33.87
N SER A 21 -19.16 -10.99 -33.69
CA SER A 21 -19.85 -11.54 -32.52
C SER A 21 -19.01 -11.53 -31.23
N THR A 22 -17.69 -11.66 -31.34
CA THR A 22 -16.79 -11.77 -30.18
C THR A 22 -16.10 -10.46 -29.80
N VAL A 23 -16.01 -9.48 -30.70
CA VAL A 23 -15.32 -8.20 -30.47
C VAL A 23 -16.27 -7.02 -30.62
N LEU A 24 -16.84 -6.81 -31.80
CA LEU A 24 -17.66 -5.62 -32.09
C LEU A 24 -18.98 -5.61 -31.32
N LEU A 25 -19.70 -6.73 -31.32
CA LEU A 25 -21.01 -6.84 -30.66
C LEU A 25 -20.88 -6.63 -29.14
N PRO A 26 -19.95 -7.29 -28.40
CA PRO A 26 -19.71 -6.97 -27.01
C PRO A 26 -19.24 -5.52 -26.82
N MET A 27 -18.34 -4.99 -27.64
CA MET A 27 -17.86 -3.61 -27.50
C MET A 27 -18.99 -2.58 -27.62
N VAL A 28 -19.95 -2.79 -28.54
CA VAL A 28 -21.07 -1.86 -28.73
C VAL A 28 -22.18 -2.06 -27.69
N LEU A 29 -22.43 -3.29 -27.26
CA LEU A 29 -23.47 -3.59 -26.27
C LEU A 29 -23.01 -3.39 -24.82
N PHE A 30 -21.72 -3.53 -24.54
CA PHE A 30 -21.15 -3.40 -23.20
C PHE A 30 -20.85 -1.93 -22.90
N ASN A 31 -21.87 -1.24 -22.39
CA ASN A 31 -21.74 0.12 -21.86
C ASN A 31 -21.92 0.08 -20.34
N PRO A 32 -20.88 -0.26 -19.56
CA PRO A 32 -20.97 -0.29 -18.11
C PRO A 32 -21.24 1.13 -17.61
N THR A 33 -22.49 1.38 -17.22
CA THR A 33 -22.88 2.64 -16.58
C THR A 33 -22.54 2.55 -15.11
N ASP A 34 -21.77 3.50 -14.60
CA ASP A 34 -21.45 3.58 -13.18
C ASP A 34 -22.72 4.00 -12.41
N LYS A 35 -23.37 3.03 -11.77
CA LYS A 35 -24.56 3.28 -10.96
C LYS A 35 -24.23 3.56 -9.49
N GLU A 36 -22.99 3.36 -9.05
CA GLU A 36 -22.65 3.37 -7.61
C GLU A 36 -21.43 4.24 -7.23
N HIS A 37 -20.72 4.88 -8.17
CA HIS A 37 -19.52 5.70 -7.94
C HIS A 37 -18.48 5.04 -7.02
N ARG A 38 -18.15 3.77 -7.29
CA ARG A 38 -17.17 3.00 -6.48
C ARG A 38 -15.74 2.99 -7.06
N SER A 39 -15.58 3.66 -8.20
CA SER A 39 -14.30 3.86 -8.87
C SER A 39 -13.34 4.78 -8.11
N ASN A 40 -12.05 4.70 -8.48
CA ASN A 40 -11.06 5.67 -8.09
C ASN A 40 -11.46 7.03 -8.70
N ASP A 41 -12.08 7.88 -7.89
CA ASP A 41 -12.62 9.15 -8.30
C ASP A 41 -11.55 10.24 -8.12
N TYR A 42 -10.75 10.44 -9.15
CA TYR A 42 -9.66 11.42 -9.17
C TYR A 42 -10.13 12.87 -8.87
N THR A 43 -11.43 13.15 -8.85
CA THR A 43 -12.01 14.48 -8.56
C THR A 43 -12.19 14.79 -7.08
N LYS A 44 -12.13 13.78 -6.21
CA LYS A 44 -12.38 13.93 -4.76
C LYS A 44 -11.13 14.16 -3.91
N VAL A 45 -9.94 14.30 -4.50
CA VAL A 45 -8.70 14.47 -3.74
C VAL A 45 -8.35 15.95 -3.57
N ALA A 46 -7.86 16.30 -2.37
CA ALA A 46 -7.50 17.67 -2.00
C ALA A 46 -6.39 18.28 -2.90
N SER A 47 -5.61 17.43 -3.59
CA SER A 47 -4.63 17.81 -4.62
C SER A 47 -5.20 17.48 -6.00
N ASN A 48 -5.58 18.53 -6.74
CA ASN A 48 -5.93 18.59 -8.17
C ASN A 48 -5.97 17.25 -8.95
N VAL A 49 -7.11 16.94 -9.61
CA VAL A 49 -7.31 15.79 -10.52
C VAL A 49 -6.15 15.54 -11.48
N ALA A 50 -5.58 16.62 -12.02
CA ALA A 50 -4.49 16.54 -12.99
C ALA A 50 -3.22 15.92 -12.39
N ASP A 51 -3.01 16.05 -11.08
CA ASP A 51 -1.84 15.55 -10.36
C ASP A 51 -1.93 14.03 -10.21
N ALA A 52 -3.09 13.53 -9.78
CA ALA A 52 -3.33 12.09 -9.67
C ALA A 52 -3.24 11.36 -11.02
N ALA A 53 -3.73 11.98 -12.10
CA ALA A 53 -3.60 11.42 -13.45
C ALA A 53 -2.12 11.32 -13.90
N ARG A 54 -1.28 12.30 -13.55
CA ARG A 54 0.17 12.24 -13.79
C ARG A 54 0.84 11.21 -12.89
N GLY A 55 0.45 11.15 -11.61
CA GLY A 55 0.90 10.15 -10.65
C GLY A 55 0.65 8.72 -11.09
N ARG A 56 -0.50 8.46 -11.72
CA ARG A 56 -0.80 7.16 -12.33
C ARG A 56 0.19 6.78 -13.43
N LYS A 57 0.56 7.73 -14.29
CA LYS A 57 1.57 7.49 -15.35
C LYS A 57 2.92 7.12 -14.73
N ILE A 58 3.28 7.77 -13.62
CA ILE A 58 4.49 7.48 -12.86
C ILE A 58 4.39 6.08 -12.24
N TYR A 59 3.27 5.73 -11.60
CA TYR A 59 3.03 4.40 -11.03
C TYR A 59 3.25 3.27 -12.04
N VAL A 60 2.79 3.47 -13.29
CA VAL A 60 3.00 2.52 -14.39
C VAL A 60 4.44 2.55 -14.89
N ARG A 61 5.02 3.74 -15.11
CA ARG A 61 6.41 3.94 -15.59
C ARG A 61 7.42 3.29 -14.67
N GLU A 62 7.25 3.46 -13.37
CA GLU A 62 8.13 2.91 -12.32
C GLU A 62 7.84 1.42 -12.02
N GLY A 63 6.84 0.82 -12.66
CA GLY A 63 6.53 -0.60 -12.49
C GLY A 63 5.99 -0.96 -11.11
N CYS A 64 5.39 -0.02 -10.37
CA CYS A 64 4.85 -0.27 -9.04
C CYS A 64 3.86 -1.45 -9.01
N PHE A 65 3.09 -1.61 -10.10
CA PHE A 65 2.11 -2.69 -10.28
C PHE A 65 2.69 -4.11 -10.28
N TYR A 66 4.00 -4.28 -10.49
CA TYR A 66 4.63 -5.60 -10.41
C TYR A 66 4.65 -6.15 -8.98
N CYS A 67 4.70 -5.27 -7.97
CA CYS A 67 4.66 -5.65 -6.56
C CYS A 67 3.32 -5.31 -5.89
N HIS A 68 2.74 -4.19 -6.28
CA HIS A 68 1.54 -3.62 -5.68
C HIS A 68 0.36 -3.75 -6.64
N THR A 69 -0.45 -4.78 -6.46
CA THR A 69 -1.69 -4.91 -7.22
C THR A 69 -2.69 -3.84 -6.81
N GLN A 70 -3.60 -3.51 -7.71
CA GLN A 70 -4.81 -2.77 -7.38
C GLN A 70 -6.02 -3.67 -7.63
N PHE A 71 -6.02 -4.85 -7.01
CA PHE A 71 -7.09 -5.83 -7.12
C PHE A 71 -7.29 -6.58 -5.80
N THR A 72 -8.15 -6.10 -4.90
CA THR A 72 -8.48 -6.87 -3.68
C THR A 72 -9.29 -8.13 -3.97
N ARG A 73 -8.75 -9.28 -3.55
CA ARG A 73 -9.28 -10.64 -3.77
C ARG A 73 -9.93 -11.17 -2.52
N LEU A 74 -10.74 -12.22 -2.68
CA LEU A 74 -11.45 -12.88 -1.58
C LEU A 74 -10.53 -13.44 -0.48
N GLN A 75 -9.28 -13.79 -0.80
CA GLN A 75 -8.27 -14.24 0.15
C GLN A 75 -7.52 -13.11 0.85
N ASP A 76 -7.65 -11.88 0.35
CA ASP A 76 -6.91 -10.75 0.87
C ASP A 76 -7.57 -10.22 2.14
N ARG A 77 -6.74 -9.79 3.09
CA ARG A 77 -7.18 -9.40 4.43
C ARG A 77 -6.55 -8.06 4.79
N GLY A 78 -7.35 -7.13 5.27
CA GLY A 78 -6.88 -5.82 5.73
C GLY A 78 -6.50 -4.85 4.62
N TYR A 79 -6.96 -5.07 3.38
CA TYR A 79 -6.76 -4.14 2.25
C TYR A 79 -8.08 -3.49 1.80
N GLY A 80 -9.10 -3.45 2.65
CA GLY A 80 -10.40 -2.88 2.31
C GLY A 80 -11.35 -3.84 1.59
N PRO A 81 -12.43 -3.34 0.97
CA PRO A 81 -13.48 -4.13 0.36
C PRO A 81 -12.97 -4.71 -0.95
N LEU A 82 -13.64 -5.78 -1.37
CA LEU A 82 -13.39 -6.41 -2.66
C LEU A 82 -13.70 -5.46 -3.79
N VAL A 83 -12.95 -5.63 -4.88
CA VAL A 83 -13.23 -4.87 -6.08
C VAL A 83 -14.58 -5.24 -6.69
N LYS A 84 -15.22 -4.28 -7.34
CA LYS A 84 -16.49 -4.39 -8.05
C LYS A 84 -16.30 -3.94 -9.49
N ALA A 85 -17.25 -4.32 -10.35
CA ALA A 85 -17.15 -4.07 -11.79
C ALA A 85 -16.96 -2.58 -12.17
N GLY A 86 -17.44 -1.64 -11.34
CA GLY A 86 -17.32 -0.20 -11.59
C GLY A 86 -15.95 0.39 -11.25
N ASP A 87 -15.07 -0.33 -10.55
CA ASP A 87 -13.90 0.28 -9.91
C ASP A 87 -12.86 0.86 -10.89
N TYR A 88 -12.81 0.29 -12.08
CA TYR A 88 -11.78 0.56 -13.08
C TYR A 88 -12.30 1.32 -14.30
N ILE A 89 -13.52 1.87 -14.24
CA ILE A 89 -14.15 2.52 -15.38
C ILE A 89 -13.31 3.68 -15.95
N TRP A 90 -12.51 4.34 -15.09
CA TRP A 90 -11.61 5.44 -15.45
C TRP A 90 -10.15 5.01 -15.66
N GLU A 91 -9.88 3.70 -15.67
CA GLU A 91 -8.53 3.16 -15.68
C GLU A 91 -8.25 2.33 -16.92
N THR A 92 -7.24 2.74 -17.69
CA THR A 92 -6.73 1.93 -18.80
C THR A 92 -5.21 2.11 -18.91
N PRO A 93 -4.42 1.02 -19.02
CA PRO A 93 -4.80 -0.37 -18.75
C PRO A 93 -5.06 -0.59 -17.26
N HIS A 94 -5.84 -1.61 -16.91
CA HIS A 94 -6.16 -1.96 -15.52
C HIS A 94 -4.89 -2.40 -14.76
N GLN A 95 -4.67 -1.89 -13.55
CA GLN A 95 -3.47 -2.18 -12.75
C GLN A 95 -3.66 -3.39 -11.82
N LEU A 96 -4.16 -4.50 -12.36
CA LEU A 96 -4.43 -5.72 -11.58
C LEU A 96 -3.14 -6.39 -11.07
N GLY A 97 -2.00 -6.00 -11.66
CA GLY A 97 -0.66 -6.50 -11.33
C GLY A 97 -0.40 -7.92 -11.82
N THR A 98 0.87 -8.33 -11.77
CA THR A 98 1.31 -9.68 -12.18
C THR A 98 1.74 -10.55 -10.99
N ALA A 99 2.12 -9.92 -9.88
CA ALA A 99 2.48 -10.56 -8.63
C ALA A 99 2.07 -9.69 -7.43
N ARG A 100 1.98 -10.29 -6.24
CA ARG A 100 1.69 -9.58 -4.99
C ARG A 100 2.80 -9.81 -3.97
N THR A 101 3.89 -9.10 -4.19
CA THR A 101 5.03 -9.03 -3.27
C THR A 101 4.81 -7.96 -2.20
N GLY A 102 4.21 -6.83 -2.59
CA GLY A 102 3.79 -5.75 -1.70
C GLY A 102 2.31 -5.85 -1.30
N PRO A 103 1.86 -4.99 -0.36
CA PRO A 103 0.44 -4.82 -0.09
C PRO A 103 -0.34 -4.37 -1.33
N ASP A 104 -1.60 -4.77 -1.41
CA ASP A 104 -2.53 -4.25 -2.41
C ASP A 104 -2.90 -2.79 -2.10
N LEU A 105 -2.96 -1.97 -3.14
CA LEU A 105 -3.15 -0.53 -3.03
C LEU A 105 -4.51 -0.05 -3.52
N THR A 106 -5.44 -0.93 -3.96
CA THR A 106 -6.78 -0.52 -4.46
C THR A 106 -7.46 0.48 -3.52
N ASN A 107 -7.23 0.33 -2.23
CA ASN A 107 -7.92 1.02 -1.16
C ASN A 107 -6.96 1.80 -0.25
N GLU A 108 -5.82 2.23 -0.78
CA GLU A 108 -4.77 2.85 0.04
C GLU A 108 -5.09 4.29 0.48
N GLY A 109 -5.95 4.98 -0.27
CA GLY A 109 -6.32 6.36 0.00
C GLY A 109 -6.82 6.58 1.42
N GLY A 110 -6.24 7.57 2.10
CA GLY A 110 -6.60 7.92 3.48
C GLY A 110 -6.13 6.95 4.56
N ARG A 111 -5.45 5.84 4.21
CA ARG A 111 -4.90 4.90 5.22
C ARG A 111 -3.65 5.44 5.91
N MET A 112 -2.86 6.21 5.17
CA MET A 112 -1.65 6.89 5.64
C MET A 112 -1.70 8.36 5.21
N ALA A 113 -1.08 9.25 5.98
CA ALA A 113 -0.91 10.65 5.57
C ALA A 113 -0.05 10.74 4.29
N SER A 114 -0.23 11.81 3.51
CA SER A 114 0.53 12.04 2.26
C SER A 114 2.03 12.09 2.49
N GLU A 115 2.43 12.64 3.62
CA GLU A 115 3.81 12.84 4.05
C GLU A 115 4.43 11.51 4.48
N TRP A 116 3.66 10.60 5.10
CA TRP A 116 4.09 9.22 5.32
C TRP A 116 4.28 8.49 3.99
N GLN A 117 3.37 8.66 3.02
CA GLN A 117 3.53 8.04 1.70
C GLN A 117 4.79 8.55 0.99
N LYS A 118 5.03 9.87 1.03
CA LYS A 118 6.24 10.50 0.49
C LYS A 118 7.50 9.96 1.17
N ALA A 119 7.52 9.88 2.51
CA ALA A 119 8.60 9.32 3.28
C ALA A 119 8.87 7.85 2.91
N HIS A 120 7.81 7.05 2.78
CA HIS A 120 7.90 5.64 2.40
C HIS A 120 8.46 5.47 0.98
N LEU A 121 8.06 6.31 0.02
CA LEU A 121 8.58 6.26 -1.35
C LEU A 121 10.06 6.65 -1.42
N ILE A 122 10.49 7.66 -0.67
CA ILE A 122 11.88 8.12 -0.65
C ILE A 122 12.76 7.10 0.07
N GLN A 123 12.35 6.64 1.25
CA GLN A 123 13.13 5.69 2.05
C GLN A 123 12.24 4.66 2.75
N PRO A 124 11.86 3.57 2.06
CA PRO A 124 10.92 2.60 2.58
C PRO A 124 11.33 1.98 3.92
N ARG A 125 12.64 1.79 4.12
CA ARG A 125 13.20 1.17 5.33
C ARG A 125 13.18 2.09 6.55
N ALA A 126 13.07 3.41 6.36
CA ALA A 126 12.99 4.37 7.45
C ALA A 126 11.65 4.24 8.19
N VAL A 127 10.56 4.10 7.45
CA VAL A 127 9.20 3.99 8.00
C VAL A 127 8.72 2.55 8.15
N LYS A 128 9.32 1.61 7.41
CA LYS A 128 9.03 0.17 7.48
C LYS A 128 10.32 -0.64 7.45
N PRO A 129 10.95 -0.87 8.62
CA PRO A 129 12.16 -1.69 8.72
C PRO A 129 12.00 -3.06 8.04
N GLY A 130 13.00 -3.47 7.27
CA GLY A 130 12.99 -4.73 6.51
C GLY A 130 12.17 -4.71 5.21
N SER A 131 11.65 -3.55 4.78
CA SER A 131 10.98 -3.42 3.48
C SER A 131 11.90 -3.81 2.32
N ILE A 132 11.39 -4.55 1.33
CA ILE A 132 12.11 -4.85 0.08
C ILE A 132 11.81 -3.85 -1.04
N MET A 133 10.86 -2.93 -0.82
CA MET A 133 10.48 -1.90 -1.78
C MET A 133 11.70 -1.03 -2.16
N PRO A 134 11.97 -0.76 -3.44
CA PRO A 134 13.07 0.12 -3.85
C PRO A 134 12.84 1.57 -3.41
N SER A 135 13.90 2.37 -3.39
CA SER A 135 13.80 3.81 -3.15
C SER A 135 13.45 4.54 -4.45
N PHE A 136 12.55 5.50 -4.36
CA PHE A 136 12.14 6.40 -5.45
C PHE A 136 12.64 7.83 -5.22
N SER A 137 13.71 8.00 -4.44
CA SER A 137 14.30 9.31 -4.14
C SER A 137 14.88 10.04 -5.36
N TYR A 138 14.81 9.45 -6.56
CA TYR A 138 15.21 10.08 -7.82
C TYR A 138 14.05 10.78 -8.55
N LEU A 139 12.79 10.56 -8.16
CA LEU A 139 11.61 11.17 -8.79
C LEU A 139 11.43 12.63 -8.44
N SER A 140 11.27 13.52 -9.44
CA SER A 140 11.15 14.98 -9.23
C SER A 140 10.20 15.32 -8.09
N GLU A 141 10.37 16.44 -7.37
CA GLU A 141 9.44 16.78 -6.28
C GLU A 141 7.99 16.82 -6.78
N ARG A 142 7.78 17.30 -8.02
CA ARG A 142 6.49 17.26 -8.70
C ARG A 142 6.03 15.82 -8.95
N ASP A 143 6.87 14.96 -9.54
CA ASP A 143 6.56 13.55 -9.81
C ASP A 143 6.21 12.81 -8.52
N MET A 144 6.96 13.06 -7.44
CA MET A 144 6.73 12.48 -6.12
C MET A 144 5.37 12.92 -5.56
N ASN A 145 5.06 14.21 -5.61
CA ASN A 145 3.79 14.74 -5.13
C ASN A 145 2.60 14.23 -5.99
N ASP A 146 2.78 14.16 -7.31
CA ASP A 146 1.79 13.59 -8.24
C ASP A 146 1.53 12.10 -7.93
N LEU A 147 2.59 11.31 -7.70
CA LEU A 147 2.48 9.90 -7.31
C LEU A 147 1.75 9.74 -5.97
N VAL A 148 2.09 10.56 -4.96
CA VAL A 148 1.39 10.56 -3.67
C VAL A 148 -0.09 10.94 -3.85
N ALA A 149 -0.40 11.95 -4.67
CA ALA A 149 -1.78 12.32 -4.99
C ALA A 149 -2.55 11.13 -5.60
N TYR A 150 -1.93 10.39 -6.52
CA TYR A 150 -2.51 9.17 -7.09
C TYR A 150 -2.78 8.11 -6.02
N LEU A 151 -1.81 7.81 -5.14
CA LEU A 151 -1.99 6.86 -4.04
C LEU A 151 -3.13 7.27 -3.10
N GLN A 152 -3.28 8.56 -2.83
CA GLN A 152 -4.38 9.09 -2.01
C GLN A 152 -5.75 9.02 -2.71
N CYS A 153 -5.80 8.91 -4.04
CA CYS A 153 -7.03 8.68 -4.79
C CYS A 153 -7.53 7.23 -4.70
N LEU A 154 -6.63 6.26 -4.45
CA LEU A 154 -7.00 4.85 -4.56
C LEU A 154 -8.06 4.47 -3.51
N GLY A 155 -9.25 4.13 -3.98
CA GLY A 155 -10.41 3.78 -3.17
C GLY A 155 -11.21 4.97 -2.65
N ASN A 156 -10.86 6.21 -2.97
CA ASN A 156 -11.49 7.42 -2.41
C ASN A 156 -13.00 7.60 -2.74
N GLY A 157 -13.51 6.92 -3.77
CA GLY A 157 -14.94 6.85 -4.07
C GLY A 157 -15.72 6.00 -3.06
N ARG A 158 -15.01 5.19 -2.25
CA ARG A 158 -15.56 4.37 -1.18
C ARG A 158 -15.42 5.15 0.12
N HIS A 159 -16.46 5.21 0.95
CA HIS A 159 -16.31 5.81 2.27
C HIS A 159 -15.56 4.84 3.17
N VAL A 160 -14.68 5.32 4.07
CA VAL A 160 -13.88 4.44 4.98
C VAL A 160 -14.73 3.41 5.74
N LYS A 161 -15.97 3.78 6.11
CA LYS A 161 -16.98 2.88 6.69
C LYS A 161 -17.33 1.68 5.79
N ASP A 162 -17.29 1.84 4.48
CA ASP A 162 -17.61 0.81 3.48
C ASP A 162 -16.43 -0.16 3.27
N PHE A 163 -15.22 0.17 3.75
CA PHE A 163 -14.04 -0.69 3.61
C PHE A 163 -13.97 -1.79 4.67
N VAL A 164 -14.80 -1.67 5.70
CA VAL A 164 -14.65 -2.36 6.99
C VAL A 164 -16.01 -2.76 7.52
N GLU A 165 -16.90 -3.23 6.64
CA GLU A 165 -18.15 -3.83 7.09
C GLU A 165 -17.87 -5.19 7.71
N ALA A 166 -18.46 -5.45 8.87
CA ALA A 166 -18.44 -6.79 9.45
C ALA A 166 -19.27 -7.73 8.55
N PRO A 167 -19.08 -9.06 8.63
CA PRO A 167 -20.00 -10.01 8.00
C PRO A 167 -21.45 -9.74 8.41
N ASP A 168 -22.39 -10.16 7.58
CA ASP A 168 -23.81 -9.92 7.76
C ASP A 168 -24.32 -10.30 9.15
N GLU A 169 -23.78 -11.36 9.75
CA GLU A 169 -24.13 -11.83 11.10
C GLU A 169 -23.83 -10.82 12.21
N TYR A 170 -22.93 -9.88 11.96
CA TYR A 170 -22.47 -8.86 12.90
C TYR A 170 -22.97 -7.46 12.55
N ARG A 171 -23.61 -7.27 11.39
CA ARG A 171 -24.11 -5.96 10.95
C ARG A 171 -25.47 -5.63 11.56
N THR A 172 -25.60 -4.45 12.15
CA THR A 172 -26.89 -3.94 12.67
C THR A 172 -27.97 -3.74 11.61
N THR A 173 -27.64 -3.88 10.33
CA THR A 173 -28.59 -3.82 9.21
C THR A 173 -29.26 -5.16 8.90
N THR A 174 -28.80 -6.27 9.48
CA THR A 174 -29.35 -7.62 9.21
C THR A 174 -30.11 -8.15 10.42
N PRO A 175 -31.05 -9.10 10.25
CA PRO A 175 -31.77 -9.70 11.38
C PRO A 175 -30.84 -10.33 12.42
N ALA A 176 -29.75 -10.96 11.97
CA ALA A 176 -28.78 -11.61 12.85
C ALA A 176 -27.98 -10.60 13.68
N GLY A 177 -27.48 -9.54 13.05
CA GLY A 177 -26.73 -8.50 13.76
C GLY A 177 -27.62 -7.62 14.63
N VAL A 178 -28.88 -7.38 14.26
CA VAL A 178 -29.88 -6.76 15.15
C VAL A 178 -30.12 -7.64 16.38
N ALA A 179 -30.26 -8.95 16.21
CA ALA A 179 -30.43 -9.86 17.35
C ALA A 179 -29.18 -9.89 18.27
N LEU A 180 -27.97 -9.79 17.70
CA LEU A 180 -26.72 -9.62 18.47
C LEU A 180 -26.72 -8.30 19.24
N HIS A 181 -27.06 -7.19 18.58
CA HIS A 181 -27.05 -5.87 19.19
C HIS A 181 -28.13 -5.74 20.28
N ASN A 182 -29.32 -6.32 20.07
CA ASN A 182 -30.43 -6.26 21.04
C ASN A 182 -30.15 -7.02 22.35
N ARG A 183 -29.31 -8.05 22.31
CA ARG A 183 -28.91 -8.79 23.52
C ARG A 183 -27.62 -8.27 24.17
N LYS A 184 -26.97 -7.27 23.57
CA LYS A 184 -25.77 -6.62 24.12
C LYS A 184 -26.13 -5.93 25.43
N THR A 185 -25.57 -6.41 26.54
CA THR A 185 -25.79 -5.85 27.89
C THR A 185 -24.74 -4.82 28.30
N VAL A 186 -23.63 -4.73 27.55
CA VAL A 186 -22.46 -3.91 27.89
C VAL A 186 -22.52 -2.56 27.19
N ASP A 187 -22.50 -1.46 27.95
CA ASP A 187 -22.24 -0.13 27.38
C ASP A 187 -20.74 0.02 27.06
N THR A 188 -20.42 0.07 25.77
CA THR A 188 -19.05 0.19 25.24
C THR A 188 -18.47 1.61 25.33
N ASN A 189 -19.24 2.59 25.82
CA ASN A 189 -18.75 3.95 26.11
C ASN A 189 -18.48 4.17 27.61
N ALA A 190 -18.91 3.24 28.48
CA ALA A 190 -18.72 3.36 29.91
C ALA A 190 -17.29 3.01 30.34
N SER A 191 -16.71 3.83 31.23
CA SER A 191 -15.38 3.58 31.80
C SER A 191 -15.31 2.29 32.63
N ALA A 192 -16.41 1.90 33.28
CA ALA A 192 -16.50 0.63 34.00
C ALA A 192 -16.32 -0.58 33.07
N SER A 193 -16.97 -0.56 31.90
CA SER A 193 -16.82 -1.59 30.86
C SER A 193 -15.39 -1.66 30.33
N ALA A 194 -14.76 -0.50 30.09
CA ALA A 194 -13.37 -0.43 29.66
C ALA A 194 -12.42 -0.98 30.73
N ASN A 195 -12.65 -0.69 32.01
CA ASN A 195 -11.87 -1.22 33.12
C ASN A 195 -11.98 -2.76 33.23
N ALA A 196 -13.17 -3.32 33.04
CA ALA A 196 -13.36 -4.77 32.96
C ALA A 196 -12.60 -5.38 31.77
N GLY A 197 -12.62 -4.71 30.62
CA GLY A 197 -11.90 -5.13 29.42
C GLY A 197 -10.38 -5.07 29.54
N ARG A 198 -9.85 -4.11 30.32
CA ARG A 198 -8.41 -3.92 30.51
C ARG A 198 -7.71 -5.17 31.05
N GLY A 199 -8.32 -5.84 32.03
CA GLY A 199 -7.76 -7.07 32.61
C GLY A 199 -7.68 -8.19 31.58
N ILE A 200 -8.76 -8.38 30.81
CA ILE A 200 -8.84 -9.38 29.74
C ILE A 200 -7.79 -9.08 28.67
N TYR A 201 -7.66 -7.82 28.24
CA TYR A 201 -6.69 -7.42 27.23
C TYR A 201 -5.25 -7.66 27.68
N THR A 202 -4.94 -7.28 28.92
CA THR A 202 -3.60 -7.45 29.50
C THR A 202 -3.18 -8.92 29.51
N GLN A 203 -4.11 -9.81 29.90
CA GLN A 203 -3.83 -11.24 30.00
C GLN A 203 -3.74 -11.95 28.65
N ASN A 204 -4.55 -11.54 27.67
CA ASN A 204 -4.79 -12.32 26.46
C ASN A 204 -4.26 -11.67 25.18
N CYS A 205 -4.16 -10.34 25.14
CA CYS A 205 -3.92 -9.59 23.91
C CYS A 205 -2.56 -8.88 23.89
N ALA A 206 -2.15 -8.31 25.04
CA ALA A 206 -0.97 -7.46 25.14
C ALA A 206 0.35 -8.17 24.79
N VAL A 207 0.42 -9.50 24.92
CA VAL A 207 1.60 -10.30 24.55
C VAL A 207 1.98 -10.13 23.06
N CYS A 208 1.00 -9.88 22.21
CA CYS A 208 1.20 -9.59 20.78
C CYS A 208 0.98 -8.11 20.49
N HIS A 209 -0.09 -7.52 21.02
CA HIS A 209 -0.48 -6.15 20.66
C HIS A 209 0.23 -5.05 21.47
N GLY A 210 0.97 -5.39 22.53
CA GLY A 210 1.50 -4.42 23.50
C GLY A 210 0.43 -3.92 24.46
N LEU A 211 0.81 -3.35 25.61
CA LEU A 211 -0.16 -2.79 26.58
C LEU A 211 -0.89 -1.55 26.06
N ASN A 212 -0.31 -0.89 25.08
CA ASN A 212 -0.78 0.32 24.43
C ASN A 212 -1.45 0.05 23.06
N GLY A 213 -1.42 -1.20 22.58
CA GLY A 213 -2.05 -1.59 21.32
C GLY A 213 -1.30 -1.25 20.04
N TYR A 214 0.01 -1.00 20.11
CA TYR A 214 0.80 -0.61 18.93
C TYR A 214 1.39 -1.78 18.14
N GLY A 215 1.09 -3.02 18.53
CA GLY A 215 1.54 -4.21 17.81
C GLY A 215 3.00 -4.58 18.08
N GLU A 216 3.51 -4.17 19.24
CA GLU A 216 4.91 -4.31 19.66
C GLU A 216 5.06 -5.17 20.91
N GLY A 217 4.08 -6.04 21.17
CA GLY A 217 4.20 -7.01 22.25
C GLY A 217 5.41 -7.93 22.05
N PRO A 218 5.92 -8.57 23.11
CA PRO A 218 7.13 -9.40 23.05
C PRO A 218 7.07 -10.48 21.95
N ASN A 219 5.88 -11.01 21.64
CA ASN A 219 5.73 -12.01 20.59
C ASN A 219 5.64 -11.42 19.17
N ALA A 220 5.41 -10.11 19.01
CA ALA A 220 5.21 -9.49 17.71
C ALA A 220 6.45 -9.56 16.81
N LEU A 221 7.66 -9.55 17.39
CA LEU A 221 8.92 -9.53 16.66
C LEU A 221 9.14 -10.81 15.83
N SER A 222 8.67 -11.96 16.31
CA SER A 222 8.82 -13.25 15.64
C SER A 222 7.70 -13.59 14.65
N LEU A 223 6.70 -12.73 14.51
CA LEU A 223 5.56 -13.01 13.63
C LEU A 223 5.83 -12.51 12.20
N GLU A 224 5.64 -13.41 11.23
CA GLU A 224 5.64 -13.06 9.81
C GLU A 224 4.60 -11.96 9.51
N LYS A 225 3.40 -12.09 10.08
CA LYS A 225 2.36 -11.07 10.05
C LYS A 225 2.27 -10.40 11.41
N LYS A 226 2.88 -9.22 11.52
CA LYS A 226 2.87 -8.42 12.75
C LYS A 226 1.45 -7.95 13.10
N PRO A 227 1.11 -7.88 14.40
CA PRO A 227 -0.13 -7.26 14.84
C PRO A 227 -0.18 -5.78 14.42
N PRO A 228 -1.37 -5.24 14.11
CA PRO A 228 -1.51 -3.85 13.71
C PRO A 228 -1.23 -2.88 14.86
N ASN A 229 -0.79 -1.68 14.50
CA ASN A 229 -0.76 -0.54 15.40
C ASN A 229 -2.14 0.15 15.41
N PHE A 230 -2.86 0.05 16.52
CA PHE A 230 -4.21 0.60 16.67
C PHE A 230 -4.26 2.13 16.82
N SER A 231 -3.14 2.84 16.98
CA SER A 231 -3.15 4.32 17.03
C SER A 231 -3.51 4.98 15.69
N ARG A 232 -3.47 4.21 14.58
CA ARG A 232 -3.65 4.77 13.24
C ARG A 232 -5.07 5.31 13.03
N PRO A 233 -5.23 6.48 12.37
CA PRO A 233 -6.53 7.11 12.14
C PRO A 233 -7.58 6.21 11.48
N TYR A 234 -7.14 5.28 10.63
CA TYR A 234 -8.01 4.31 9.97
C TYR A 234 -8.75 3.38 10.95
N TYR A 235 -8.10 2.93 12.04
CA TYR A 235 -8.73 2.04 13.03
C TYR A 235 -9.76 2.77 13.91
N LYS A 236 -9.69 4.10 14.00
CA LYS A 236 -10.65 4.93 14.74
C LYS A 236 -12.05 4.92 14.12
N GLN A 237 -12.14 4.51 12.86
CA GLN A 237 -13.38 4.55 12.07
C GLN A 237 -14.15 3.22 12.13
N TYR A 238 -13.61 2.22 12.83
CA TYR A 238 -14.22 0.90 12.95
C TYR A 238 -15.40 0.97 13.93
N SER A 239 -16.53 0.38 13.56
CA SER A 239 -17.68 0.29 14.47
C SER A 239 -17.40 -0.70 15.60
N ASP A 240 -18.17 -0.57 16.69
CA ASP A 240 -18.12 -1.48 17.82
C ASP A 240 -18.38 -2.94 17.37
N GLU A 241 -19.30 -3.14 16.43
CA GLU A 241 -19.62 -4.45 15.85
C GLU A 241 -18.44 -5.03 15.06
N PHE A 242 -17.70 -4.20 14.33
CA PHE A 242 -16.53 -4.67 13.62
C PHE A 242 -15.41 -5.09 14.57
N TRP A 243 -15.17 -4.30 15.63
CA TRP A 243 -14.23 -4.70 16.68
C TRP A 243 -14.66 -6.00 17.35
N PHE A 244 -15.95 -6.11 17.67
CA PHE A 244 -16.52 -7.32 18.26
C PHE A 244 -16.33 -8.54 17.35
N TYR A 245 -16.59 -8.40 16.04
CA TYR A 245 -16.32 -9.42 15.03
C TYR A 245 -14.84 -9.83 15.03
N ARG A 246 -13.91 -8.87 14.98
CA ARG A 246 -12.47 -9.17 14.95
C ARG A 246 -11.97 -9.86 16.21
N VAL A 247 -12.46 -9.46 17.38
CA VAL A 247 -12.16 -10.16 18.62
C VAL A 247 -12.78 -11.57 18.60
N SER A 248 -14.03 -11.71 18.19
CA SER A 248 -14.74 -12.99 18.20
C SER A 248 -14.13 -14.03 17.26
N GLU A 249 -13.82 -13.62 16.04
CA GLU A 249 -13.44 -14.50 14.94
C GLU A 249 -11.92 -14.62 14.76
N GLY A 250 -11.16 -13.69 15.35
CA GLY A 250 -9.73 -13.55 15.09
C GLY A 250 -9.45 -13.16 13.64
N ILE A 251 -8.26 -13.53 13.15
CA ILE A 251 -7.88 -13.31 11.75
C ILE A 251 -7.27 -14.60 11.20
N VAL A 252 -8.01 -15.28 10.33
CA VAL A 252 -7.57 -16.50 9.65
C VAL A 252 -6.24 -16.29 8.93
N GLY A 253 -5.31 -17.23 9.11
CA GLY A 253 -3.96 -17.14 8.54
C GLY A 253 -3.02 -16.18 9.28
N THR A 254 -3.35 -15.84 10.53
CA THR A 254 -2.48 -15.16 11.49
C THR A 254 -2.45 -15.93 12.80
N ARG A 255 -1.66 -15.46 13.78
CA ARG A 255 -1.67 -16.01 15.15
C ARG A 255 -2.80 -15.45 16.03
N MET A 256 -3.66 -14.57 15.52
CA MET A 256 -4.79 -14.02 16.28
C MET A 256 -5.93 -15.06 16.36
N PRO A 257 -6.18 -15.65 17.53
CA PRO A 257 -7.12 -16.77 17.67
C PRO A 257 -8.57 -16.30 17.64
N ARG A 258 -9.49 -17.26 17.50
CA ARG A 258 -10.93 -17.07 17.60
C ARG A 258 -11.34 -16.99 19.08
N TRP A 259 -11.36 -15.79 19.66
CA TRP A 259 -11.68 -15.63 21.09
C TRP A 259 -13.13 -15.98 21.44
N ALA A 260 -14.02 -16.17 20.45
CA ALA A 260 -15.36 -16.66 20.72
C ALA A 260 -15.41 -18.06 21.33
N GLU A 261 -14.34 -18.84 21.21
CA GLU A 261 -14.24 -20.18 21.80
C GLU A 261 -13.86 -20.16 23.29
N THR A 262 -13.25 -19.06 23.77
CA THR A 262 -12.67 -18.99 25.12
C THR A 262 -13.24 -17.88 25.98
N LEU A 263 -13.66 -16.76 25.38
CA LEU A 263 -14.24 -15.62 26.09
C LEU A 263 -15.75 -15.59 25.87
N THR A 264 -16.51 -15.17 26.89
CA THR A 264 -17.96 -14.96 26.75
C THR A 264 -18.27 -13.77 25.85
N GLU A 265 -19.51 -13.69 25.34
CA GLU A 265 -19.96 -12.53 24.54
C GLU A 265 -19.80 -11.21 25.31
N GLU A 266 -20.16 -11.20 26.60
CA GLU A 266 -20.01 -10.03 27.48
C GLU A 266 -18.53 -9.60 27.63
N GLN A 267 -17.63 -10.56 27.87
CA GLN A 267 -16.19 -10.32 27.97
C GLN A 267 -15.62 -9.72 26.67
N ARG A 268 -16.10 -10.17 25.51
CA ARG A 268 -15.68 -9.61 24.22
C ARG A 268 -16.20 -8.19 24.02
N TRP A 269 -17.40 -7.85 24.50
CA TRP A 269 -17.88 -6.47 24.51
C TRP A 269 -17.09 -5.56 25.46
N TYR A 270 -16.65 -6.06 26.62
CA TYR A 270 -15.73 -5.31 27.49
C TYR A 270 -14.39 -5.03 26.80
N LEU A 271 -13.87 -5.99 26.02
CA LEU A 271 -12.68 -5.75 25.20
C LEU A 271 -12.92 -4.62 24.18
N VAL A 272 -14.07 -4.59 23.50
CA VAL A 272 -14.41 -3.48 22.58
C VAL A 272 -14.41 -2.14 23.32
N ALA A 273 -15.00 -2.08 24.52
CA ALA A 273 -14.98 -0.89 25.35
C ALA A 273 -13.54 -0.44 25.69
N TYR A 274 -12.67 -1.39 26.06
CA TYR A 274 -11.27 -1.11 26.38
C TYR A 274 -10.44 -0.67 25.17
N LEU A 275 -10.64 -1.28 23.99
CA LEU A 275 -9.91 -0.92 22.76
C LEU A 275 -10.11 0.56 22.41
N LYS A 276 -11.28 1.14 22.72
CA LYS A 276 -11.59 2.56 22.52
C LYS A 276 -10.82 3.49 23.47
N THR A 277 -10.25 2.95 24.55
CA THR A 277 -9.44 3.69 25.52
C THR A 277 -7.94 3.62 25.27
N LEU A 278 -7.49 2.77 24.33
CA LEU A 278 -6.08 2.66 23.99
C LEU A 278 -5.55 4.01 23.50
N PRO A 279 -4.31 4.38 23.83
CA PRO A 279 -3.76 5.69 23.46
C PRO A 279 -3.67 5.82 21.94
N GLN A 280 -4.03 7.00 21.42
CA GLN A 280 -4.40 7.22 20.02
C GLN A 280 -3.32 7.98 19.22
N ASP A 281 -2.16 8.21 19.82
CA ASP A 281 -1.27 9.34 19.50
C ASP A 281 0.24 9.02 19.66
N ARG A 282 0.67 7.74 19.60
CA ARG A 282 2.11 7.41 19.66
C ARG A 282 2.81 7.28 18.32
N GLU A 283 2.14 6.91 17.23
CA GLU A 283 2.83 6.94 15.94
C GLU A 283 3.14 8.41 15.65
N VAL A 284 4.44 8.76 15.58
CA VAL A 284 4.89 10.01 14.99
C VAL A 284 4.30 10.01 13.59
N THR A 285 3.12 10.61 13.46
CA THR A 285 2.49 10.76 12.16
C THR A 285 3.39 11.77 11.50
N ILE A 286 4.23 11.28 10.60
CA ILE A 286 5.11 12.11 9.81
C ILE A 286 4.17 12.97 8.98
N ASN A 287 3.88 14.15 9.49
CA ASN A 287 3.07 15.19 8.87
C ASN A 287 3.98 16.20 8.14
N SER A 288 5.29 15.99 8.23
CA SER A 288 6.32 16.76 7.55
C SER A 288 7.56 15.89 7.36
N ILE A 289 8.24 16.04 6.22
CA ILE A 289 9.48 15.34 5.88
C ILE A 289 10.56 15.50 6.98
N ASN A 290 10.55 16.62 7.69
CA ASN A 290 11.51 16.93 8.76
C ASN A 290 11.32 16.09 10.03
N GLN A 291 10.18 15.42 10.17
CA GLN A 291 9.89 14.53 11.29
C GLN A 291 10.44 13.11 11.07
N ILE A 292 10.85 12.77 9.84
CA ILE A 292 11.38 11.43 9.54
C ILE A 292 12.72 11.19 10.25
N ASP A 293 13.54 12.23 10.40
CA ASP A 293 14.82 12.18 11.12
C ASP A 293 14.68 11.91 12.63
N LYS A 294 13.45 11.96 13.16
CA LYS A 294 13.14 11.77 14.58
C LYS A 294 12.50 10.43 14.88
N VAL A 295 12.26 9.58 13.87
CA VAL A 295 11.81 8.19 14.09
C VAL A 295 13.02 7.41 14.62
N GLU A 296 12.98 7.13 15.92
CA GLU A 296 14.10 6.65 16.76
C GLU A 296 15.03 5.62 16.08
N ASP A 297 16.33 5.94 16.12
CA ASP A 297 17.49 5.06 16.01
C ASP A 297 17.68 4.20 14.75
N ILE A 298 17.36 4.73 13.57
CA ILE A 298 17.95 4.20 12.34
C ILE A 298 19.05 5.15 11.90
N HIS A 299 20.30 4.66 11.82
CA HIS A 299 21.47 5.36 11.24
C HIS A 299 21.24 5.60 9.75
N LEU A 300 20.30 6.48 9.42
CA LEU A 300 19.97 6.87 8.06
C LEU A 300 20.42 8.32 7.85
N PRO A 301 20.85 8.69 6.63
CA PRO A 301 21.05 10.09 6.31
C PRO A 301 19.76 10.86 6.60
N LYS A 302 19.88 12.03 7.22
CA LYS A 302 18.76 12.92 7.52
C LYS A 302 18.00 13.25 6.24
N LEU A 303 16.79 12.73 6.09
CA LEU A 303 15.90 12.97 4.96
C LEU A 303 15.51 14.45 4.87
N SER A 304 15.46 15.16 6.01
CA SER A 304 15.20 16.61 6.05
C SER A 304 16.30 17.43 5.36
N ASN A 305 17.53 16.91 5.34
CA ASN A 305 18.71 17.56 4.79
C ASN A 305 19.10 17.00 3.42
N GLN A 306 18.46 15.91 3.00
CA GLN A 306 18.66 15.38 1.67
C GLN A 306 17.93 16.32 0.72
N GLN A 307 18.67 17.30 0.18
CA GLN A 307 18.18 18.05 -0.97
C GLN A 307 17.81 17.01 -2.01
N TYR A 308 16.52 16.96 -2.29
CA TYR A 308 16.00 16.21 -3.40
C TYR A 308 16.59 16.87 -4.66
N GLU A 309 17.77 16.38 -5.06
CA GLU A 309 18.44 16.75 -6.28
C GLU A 309 17.78 15.92 -7.37
N PRO A 310 16.95 16.50 -8.25
CA PRO A 310 16.44 15.77 -9.39
C PRO A 310 17.62 15.30 -10.21
N HIS A 311 17.86 13.99 -10.23
CA HIS A 311 18.66 13.42 -11.29
C HIS A 311 17.91 13.69 -12.59
N HIS A 312 18.32 14.72 -13.31
CA HIS A 312 17.81 15.06 -14.63
C HIS A 312 18.12 13.89 -15.58
N GLY A 313 17.22 12.91 -15.61
CA GLY A 313 17.07 12.01 -16.74
C GLY A 313 16.65 12.85 -17.92
N GLY A 314 17.62 13.34 -18.69
CA GLY A 314 17.41 14.13 -19.88
C GLY A 314 16.62 13.34 -20.91
N HIS A 315 15.30 13.46 -20.88
CA HIS A 315 14.45 13.17 -22.02
C HIS A 315 14.22 14.48 -22.76
N GLY A 316 15.11 14.74 -23.73
CA GLY A 316 14.88 15.77 -24.73
C GLY A 316 13.59 15.48 -25.49
N HIS A 317 12.57 16.30 -25.25
CA HIS A 317 11.46 16.42 -26.17
C HIS A 317 11.97 17.11 -27.44
N HIS A 318 12.28 16.34 -28.48
CA HIS A 318 12.37 16.87 -29.83
C HIS A 318 10.95 16.96 -30.40
N SER A 319 10.43 18.18 -30.45
CA SER A 319 9.34 18.54 -31.35
C SER A 319 9.89 18.60 -32.77
N GLU A 320 9.36 17.76 -33.66
CA GLU A 320 9.61 17.83 -35.11
C GLU A 320 9.02 19.12 -35.70
N SER A 321 9.86 19.91 -36.36
CA SER A 321 9.46 20.74 -37.50
C SER A 321 10.69 21.08 -38.35
N ASP A 322 10.64 20.63 -39.61
CA ASP A 322 11.26 21.17 -40.83
C ASP A 322 12.73 21.63 -40.79
N ASN A 323 13.64 20.91 -41.46
CA ASN A 323 14.07 21.18 -42.85
C ASN A 323 15.35 20.40 -43.22
N MET A 324 15.33 19.83 -44.43
CA MET A 324 16.42 19.44 -45.34
C MET A 324 17.88 19.24 -44.82
N SER A 325 18.41 18.02 -45.01
CA SER A 325 19.84 17.64 -45.07
C SER A 325 20.52 18.20 -46.36
N PRO A 326 21.86 18.07 -46.64
CA PRO A 326 22.89 17.25 -45.97
C PRO A 326 24.34 17.81 -45.93
N SER A 327 25.27 16.95 -45.48
CA SER A 327 26.75 17.00 -45.47
C SER A 327 27.34 17.41 -44.10
N GLU A 328 28.35 16.72 -43.53
CA GLU A 328 29.38 15.88 -44.12
C GLU A 328 29.97 14.92 -43.05
N HIS A 329 30.48 13.78 -43.50
CA HIS A 329 31.20 12.78 -42.73
C HIS A 329 32.57 13.29 -42.24
N GLN A 330 32.92 13.06 -40.97
CA GLN A 330 34.26 12.58 -40.62
C GLN A 330 34.30 11.85 -39.27
N MET A 331 34.65 10.56 -39.31
CA MET A 331 35.16 9.80 -38.15
C MET A 331 36.71 9.83 -38.14
N PRO A 332 37.41 9.07 -37.27
CA PRO A 332 38.09 9.59 -36.08
C PRO A 332 39.62 9.42 -36.16
N GLN A 333 40.37 10.03 -35.24
CA GLN A 333 41.80 9.75 -35.07
C GLN A 333 42.09 9.37 -33.61
N GLN A 334 42.51 8.11 -33.42
CA GLN A 334 43.14 7.58 -32.21
C GLN A 334 44.67 7.72 -32.31
N SER A 335 45.35 7.92 -31.17
CA SER A 335 46.61 7.24 -30.79
C SER A 335 47.11 7.77 -29.42
N THR A 336 47.02 7.03 -28.31
CA THR A 336 47.92 5.99 -27.72
C THR A 336 49.09 6.57 -26.87
N PRO A 337 49.85 5.80 -26.06
CA PRO A 337 49.90 5.98 -24.59
C PRO A 337 51.34 6.13 -24.03
N SER A 338 51.50 6.38 -22.73
CA SER A 338 52.78 6.07 -22.05
C SER A 338 52.65 6.00 -20.52
N SER A 339 53.23 4.91 -19.99
CA SER A 339 53.49 4.53 -18.58
C SER A 339 55.02 4.27 -18.49
N PRO A 340 55.66 3.79 -17.40
CA PRO A 340 55.43 3.86 -15.94
C PRO A 340 56.76 4.02 -15.11
N LYS A 341 56.72 3.66 -13.80
CA LYS A 341 57.79 3.32 -12.82
C LYS A 341 58.28 4.45 -11.89
N GLY A 342 58.61 4.24 -10.60
CA GLY A 342 58.85 3.01 -9.80
C GLY A 342 58.62 3.28 -8.29
N THR A 343 58.25 2.29 -7.45
CA THR A 343 59.07 1.31 -6.69
C THR A 343 60.02 1.90 -5.64
N GLU A 344 59.76 1.61 -4.36
CA GLU A 344 60.58 0.84 -3.38
C GLU A 344 59.93 0.95 -1.98
N SER A 345 59.56 -0.15 -1.29
CA SER A 345 60.37 -1.00 -0.38
C SER A 345 60.76 -0.27 0.93
N SER A 346 60.72 -0.80 2.16
CA SER A 346 60.58 -2.16 2.70
C SER A 346 60.46 -2.11 4.25
N SER A 347 59.96 -3.21 4.85
CA SER A 347 60.38 -3.80 6.16
C SER A 347 59.98 -3.06 7.47
N ASN A 348 59.70 -3.67 8.63
CA ASN A 348 59.53 -5.06 9.12
C ASN A 348 59.02 -5.00 10.59
N THR A 349 58.67 -6.16 11.17
CA THR A 349 58.58 -6.57 12.61
C THR A 349 57.33 -6.33 13.47
N ASP A 350 56.65 -7.44 13.81
CA ASP A 350 55.93 -7.76 15.07
C ASP A 350 56.93 -8.14 16.21
N PRO A 351 56.59 -8.57 17.48
CA PRO A 351 55.28 -8.82 18.15
C PRO A 351 55.16 -8.41 19.66
N ALA A 352 53.97 -8.68 20.23
CA ALA A 352 53.64 -9.08 21.63
C ALA A 352 53.67 -8.06 22.81
N GLY A 353 52.60 -8.09 23.62
CA GLY A 353 52.53 -7.46 24.95
C GLY A 353 51.17 -7.60 25.65
N THR A 354 51.11 -8.47 26.65
CA THR A 354 50.00 -8.84 27.54
C THR A 354 49.78 -7.83 28.69
N LYS A 355 48.54 -7.66 29.20
CA LYS A 355 48.10 -7.74 30.63
C LYS A 355 46.96 -6.78 31.04
N GLU A 356 46.03 -7.35 31.83
CA GLU A 356 45.34 -6.86 33.06
C GLU A 356 44.65 -5.47 33.03
N GLY A 357 43.47 -5.18 33.61
CA GLY A 357 42.68 -5.78 34.68
C GLY A 357 42.18 -4.64 35.60
N GLY A 358 40.89 -4.63 35.99
CA GLY A 358 40.28 -3.78 37.04
C GLY A 358 39.78 -2.40 36.57
N HIS A 359 38.62 -1.88 36.96
CA HIS A 359 37.69 -2.13 38.08
C HIS A 359 36.24 -1.98 37.61
#